data_AF-A0A9W9QLL4-F1
#
_entry.id   AF-A0A9W9QLL4-F1
#
_cell.length_a   1.000
_cell.length_b   1.000
_cell.length_c   1.000
_cell.angle_alpha   90.00
_cell.angle_beta   90.00
_cell.angle_gamma   90.00
#
_symmetry.space_group_name_H-M   'P 1'
#
loop_
_entity.id
_entity.type
_entity.pdbx_description
1 polymer ?
#
loop_
_entity_poly.entity_id
_entity_poly.type
_entity_poly.pdbx_seq_one_letter_code
_entity_poly.pdbx_strand_id
1 'polypeptide(L)'
;MSDHRDTIDELGKTSSGRRSLRSADTGSRWKSELAQYFHNYEQIISLEGPKSEFLAAKTTLTLIDDLSQPLPIPKPDPTPFGNPILDLHGCTKLSLPFLPDQDPSATATDPLNEATYFCAHRKFERQEKQLRNIERNRAQHEQQILERLLDELRGHDWLRVMGLPSVHETEKKTYKPKREILVQELVTLVSKLQAWKDEERRRKRKRKIQKPDDADSRSRKRSHLDDDSSPAPGALQSTSNPNDVGAWEARQLHQEARSTGAAKSKKRQVD
;
A
#
# COMPACT_ATOMS: atom_id res chain seq x y z
N MET A 1 36.44 42.78 -54.38
CA MET A 1 35.34 42.19 -55.16
C MET A 1 34.74 41.13 -54.27
N SER A 2 33.79 41.51 -53.40
CA SER A 2 32.33 41.46 -53.68
C SER A 2 31.84 40.02 -53.84
N ASP A 3 30.82 39.50 -53.18
CA ASP A 3 29.87 40.01 -52.18
C ASP A 3 29.01 38.82 -51.70
N HIS A 4 28.47 38.92 -50.49
CA HIS A 4 27.08 38.57 -50.10
C HIS A 4 26.57 37.11 -50.03
N ARG A 5 26.21 36.69 -48.79
CA ARG A 5 24.83 36.50 -48.25
C ARG A 5 24.65 35.26 -47.36
N ASP A 6 24.33 35.56 -46.10
CA ASP A 6 23.33 34.97 -45.20
C ASP A 6 22.48 33.79 -45.71
N THR A 7 22.27 32.77 -44.85
CA THR A 7 20.92 32.35 -44.39
C THR A 7 21.02 31.31 -43.26
N ILE A 8 20.12 31.50 -42.30
CA ILE A 8 19.91 30.87 -41.00
C ILE A 8 19.10 29.55 -41.14
N ASP A 9 19.06 28.79 -40.02
CA ASP A 9 18.17 27.68 -39.65
C ASP A 9 18.60 26.24 -40.02
N GLU A 10 18.92 25.44 -39.02
CA GLU A 10 17.88 24.51 -38.54
C GLU A 10 18.11 24.02 -37.09
N LEU A 11 17.01 24.02 -36.37
CA LEU A 11 16.80 23.59 -35.00
C LEU A 11 16.89 22.06 -34.86
N GLY A 12 17.72 21.62 -33.92
CA GLY A 12 17.76 20.21 -33.49
C GLY A 12 17.99 20.05 -31.99
N LYS A 13 17.50 20.98 -31.15
CA LYS A 13 17.51 20.78 -29.69
C LYS A 13 16.32 19.91 -29.33
N THR A 14 16.53 18.60 -29.34
CA THR A 14 15.56 17.61 -28.88
C THR A 14 15.05 18.01 -27.49
N SER A 15 13.73 18.20 -27.41
CA SER A 15 13.01 18.42 -26.17
C SER A 15 13.17 17.17 -25.31
N SER A 16 14.12 17.21 -24.38
CA SER A 16 14.08 16.28 -23.26
C SER A 16 12.83 16.63 -22.45
N GLY A 17 11.72 15.96 -22.76
CA GLY A 17 10.53 15.85 -21.92
C GLY A 17 10.91 15.18 -20.61
N ARG A 18 11.69 15.88 -19.78
CA ARG A 18 11.92 15.54 -18.39
C ARG A 18 10.60 15.86 -17.71
N ARG A 19 9.80 14.81 -17.49
CA ARG A 19 8.80 14.81 -16.41
C ARG A 19 9.51 15.35 -15.18
N SER A 20 9.22 16.61 -14.84
CA SER A 20 9.80 17.29 -13.69
C SER A 20 9.39 16.49 -12.45
N LEU A 21 10.40 15.97 -11.77
CA LEU A 21 10.26 15.09 -10.61
C LEU A 21 9.67 15.87 -9.43
N ARG A 22 8.70 15.26 -8.74
CA ARG A 22 8.17 15.68 -7.44
C ARG A 22 9.22 15.48 -6.33
N SER A 23 10.35 16.19 -6.39
CA SER A 23 11.45 15.98 -5.43
C SER A 23 12.12 17.25 -4.93
N ALA A 24 11.47 18.42 -5.02
CA ALA A 24 12.08 19.69 -4.57
C ALA A 24 11.76 20.09 -3.12
N ASP A 25 10.75 19.51 -2.45
CA ASP A 25 10.35 19.95 -1.10
C ASP A 25 10.99 19.18 0.06
N THR A 26 12.02 18.37 -0.20
CA THR A 26 12.74 17.64 0.86
C THR A 26 14.00 18.42 1.28
N GLY A 27 13.85 19.67 1.69
CA GLY A 27 14.99 20.60 1.90
C GLY A 27 15.87 20.33 3.14
N SER A 28 15.37 19.64 4.18
CA SER A 28 16.21 19.26 5.36
C SER A 28 16.03 17.82 5.85
N ARG A 29 14.88 17.18 5.60
CA ARG A 29 14.57 15.81 6.05
C ARG A 29 15.47 14.70 5.48
N TRP A 30 16.34 15.02 4.52
CA TRP A 30 17.26 14.08 3.88
C TRP A 30 18.57 13.87 4.66
N LYS A 31 18.86 14.67 5.68
CA LYS A 31 20.09 14.55 6.46
C LYS A 31 20.11 13.32 7.38
N SER A 32 18.94 12.82 7.78
CA SER A 32 18.80 11.64 8.63
C SER A 32 17.53 10.86 8.29
N GLU A 33 17.64 9.55 8.28
CA GLU A 33 16.51 8.62 8.14
C GLU A 33 15.50 8.75 9.30
N LEU A 34 15.93 9.23 10.47
CA LEU A 34 15.06 9.51 11.61
C LEU A 34 14.01 10.58 11.29
N ALA A 35 14.33 11.53 10.41
CA ALA A 35 13.41 12.60 10.02
C ALA A 35 12.17 12.09 9.27
N GLN A 36 12.18 10.86 8.75
CA GLN A 36 11.02 10.22 8.14
C GLN A 36 9.99 9.77 9.19
N TYR A 37 10.46 9.38 10.38
CA TYR A 37 9.63 8.82 11.44
C TYR A 37 9.18 9.86 12.47
N PHE A 38 9.95 10.94 12.63
CA PHE A 38 9.67 12.00 13.60
C PHE A 38 9.31 13.31 12.90
N HIS A 39 8.09 13.80 13.10
CA HIS A 39 7.67 15.11 12.58
C HIS A 39 8.39 16.27 13.27
N ASN A 40 8.75 16.11 14.54
CA ASN A 40 9.46 17.09 15.36
C ASN A 40 10.99 16.88 15.33
N TYR A 41 11.52 16.11 14.37
CA TYR A 41 12.94 15.77 14.31
C TYR A 41 13.87 16.98 14.39
N GLU A 42 13.64 17.98 13.52
CA GLU A 42 14.44 19.21 13.45
C GLU A 42 14.42 19.97 14.78
N GLN A 43 13.29 19.96 15.48
CA GLN A 43 13.15 20.60 16.79
C GLN A 43 13.93 19.85 17.87
N ILE A 44 13.92 18.51 17.85
CA ILE A 44 14.68 17.70 18.82
C ILE A 44 16.18 17.91 18.64
N ILE A 45 16.66 17.98 17.39
CA ILE A 45 18.10 18.18 17.12
C ILE A 45 18.52 19.64 17.28
N SER A 46 17.63 20.62 17.11
CA SER A 46 17.95 22.03 17.26
C SER A 46 18.42 22.36 18.68
N LEU A 47 19.50 23.12 18.80
CA LEU A 47 19.96 23.67 20.09
C LEU A 47 19.14 24.90 20.51
N GLU A 48 18.36 25.46 19.59
CA GLU A 48 17.42 26.53 19.87
C GLU A 48 16.25 25.99 20.71
N GLY A 49 15.79 26.78 21.68
CA GLY A 49 14.62 26.41 22.48
C GLY A 49 13.38 26.15 21.61
N PRO A 50 12.42 25.33 22.07
CA PRO A 50 11.22 25.03 21.30
C PRO A 50 10.50 26.33 20.92
N LYS A 51 10.39 26.59 19.61
CA LYS A 51 9.64 27.74 19.09
C LYS A 51 8.21 27.64 19.60
N SER A 52 7.74 28.69 20.28
CA SER A 52 6.39 28.75 20.85
C SER A 52 5.38 28.98 19.72
N GLU A 53 5.10 27.95 18.92
CA GLU A 53 4.16 28.01 17.80
C GLU A 53 2.69 27.88 18.25
N PHE A 54 2.46 27.48 19.50
CA PHE A 54 1.12 27.33 20.09
C PHE A 54 0.85 28.40 21.15
N LEU A 55 -0.44 28.67 21.37
CA LEU A 55 -0.94 29.45 22.50
C LEU A 55 -0.31 28.90 23.79
N ALA A 56 0.63 29.66 24.37
CA ALA A 56 1.24 29.30 25.63
C ALA A 56 0.27 29.68 26.77
N ALA A 57 0.53 29.20 27.98
CA ALA A 57 -0.27 29.58 29.16
C ALA A 57 -0.35 31.11 29.41
N LYS A 58 0.58 31.88 28.81
CA LYS A 58 0.63 33.34 28.84
C LYS A 58 -0.04 34.03 27.64
N THR A 59 -0.62 33.28 26.72
CA THR A 59 -1.23 33.87 25.53
C THR A 59 -2.63 34.37 25.86
N THR A 60 -2.79 35.68 25.85
CA THR A 60 -4.08 36.34 26.07
C THR A 60 -4.96 36.14 24.85
N LEU A 61 -6.08 35.44 25.02
CA LEU A 61 -7.11 35.30 23.99
C LEU A 61 -8.11 36.43 24.10
N THR A 62 -8.26 37.23 23.05
CA THR A 62 -9.32 38.23 22.94
C THR A 62 -10.46 37.66 22.11
N LEU A 63 -11.57 37.31 22.78
CA LEU A 63 -12.80 36.90 22.11
C LEU A 63 -13.53 38.17 21.63
N ILE A 64 -13.74 38.28 20.33
CA ILE A 64 -14.53 39.35 19.71
C ILE A 64 -15.83 38.70 19.22
N ASP A 65 -16.95 39.11 19.80
CA ASP A 65 -18.29 38.65 19.42
C ASP A 65 -18.91 39.65 18.44
N ASP A 66 -18.64 39.47 17.15
CA ASP A 66 -19.14 40.31 16.07
C ASP A 66 -20.55 39.87 15.58
N LEU A 67 -21.26 39.01 16.32
CA LEU A 67 -22.57 38.50 15.91
C LEU A 67 -23.70 39.36 16.50
N SER A 68 -24.48 40.02 15.62
CA SER A 68 -25.67 40.78 16.01
C SER A 68 -26.88 39.90 16.38
N GLN A 69 -26.85 38.61 16.02
CA GLN A 69 -27.86 37.60 16.39
C GLN A 69 -27.22 36.20 16.46
N PRO A 70 -27.67 35.34 17.40
CA PRO A 70 -27.20 33.97 17.50
C PRO A 70 -27.59 33.16 16.25
N LEU A 71 -26.62 32.41 15.70
CA LEU A 71 -26.86 31.55 14.55
C LEU A 71 -27.92 30.49 14.88
N PRO A 72 -28.95 30.28 14.04
CA PRO A 72 -29.96 29.27 14.28
C PRO A 72 -29.30 27.88 14.20
N ILE A 73 -29.30 27.17 15.34
CA ILE A 73 -28.83 25.78 15.41
C ILE A 73 -29.83 24.94 14.61
N PRO A 74 -29.40 24.26 13.53
CA PRO A 74 -30.29 23.37 12.79
C PRO A 74 -30.72 22.24 13.71
N LYS A 75 -32.05 22.04 13.82
CA LYS A 75 -32.61 20.92 14.58
C LYS A 75 -32.13 19.61 13.94
N PRO A 76 -31.73 18.60 14.71
CA PRO A 76 -31.33 17.32 14.15
C PRO A 76 -32.55 16.65 13.53
N ASP A 77 -32.64 16.68 12.21
CA ASP A 77 -33.58 15.83 11.47
C ASP A 77 -33.17 14.37 11.68
N PRO A 78 -34.02 13.51 12.26
CA PRO A 78 -33.65 12.13 12.56
C PRO A 78 -33.38 11.30 11.30
N THR A 79 -33.71 11.79 10.11
CA THR A 79 -33.39 11.16 8.82
C THR A 79 -33.20 12.22 7.72
N PRO A 80 -31.98 12.75 7.50
CA PRO A 80 -31.75 13.84 6.54
C PRO A 80 -32.02 13.46 5.08
N PHE A 81 -32.16 12.16 4.77
CA PHE A 81 -32.40 11.66 3.42
C PHE A 81 -33.76 10.96 3.24
N GLY A 82 -34.58 10.86 4.30
CA GLY A 82 -35.82 10.07 4.29
C GLY A 82 -35.55 8.57 4.09
N ASN A 83 -36.24 7.71 4.83
CA ASN A 83 -36.19 6.27 4.53
C ASN A 83 -37.32 5.95 3.54
N PRO A 84 -37.04 5.73 2.24
CA PRO A 84 -38.07 5.48 1.22
C PRO A 84 -38.81 4.15 1.43
N ILE A 85 -38.35 3.29 2.35
CA ILE A 85 -39.00 2.02 2.69
C ILE A 85 -40.18 2.25 3.66
N LEU A 86 -40.22 3.38 4.37
CA LEU A 86 -41.31 3.70 5.31
C LEU A 86 -42.54 4.25 4.60
N ASP A 87 -42.37 4.89 3.44
CA ASP A 87 -43.42 5.61 2.72
C ASP A 87 -43.57 5.06 1.29
N LEU A 88 -44.09 3.83 1.20
CA LEU A 88 -44.34 3.13 -0.08
C LEU A 88 -45.54 3.76 -0.81
N HIS A 89 -45.34 4.91 -1.44
CA HIS A 89 -46.35 5.58 -2.26
C HIS A 89 -46.58 4.81 -3.57
N GLY A 90 -47.78 4.24 -3.75
CA GLY A 90 -48.20 3.62 -5.01
C GLY A 90 -47.71 2.20 -5.28
N CYS A 91 -47.14 1.49 -4.30
CA CYS A 91 -46.71 0.11 -4.46
C CYS A 91 -47.83 -0.91 -4.15
N THR A 92 -48.21 -1.71 -5.14
CA THR A 92 -49.10 -2.86 -4.95
C THR A 92 -48.33 -4.00 -4.26
N LYS A 93 -48.77 -4.39 -3.05
CA LYS A 93 -48.23 -5.55 -2.35
C LYS A 93 -48.74 -6.82 -3.03
N LEU A 94 -47.87 -7.50 -3.77
CA LEU A 94 -48.20 -8.78 -4.41
C LEU A 94 -47.92 -9.92 -3.42
N SER A 95 -48.99 -10.58 -2.96
CA SER A 95 -48.90 -11.84 -2.22
C SER A 95 -48.71 -12.96 -3.23
N LEU A 96 -47.50 -13.51 -3.32
CA LEU A 96 -47.21 -14.62 -4.22
C LEU A 96 -47.96 -15.87 -3.73
N PRO A 97 -48.65 -16.61 -4.61
CA PRO A 97 -49.29 -17.86 -4.23
C PRO A 97 -48.23 -18.87 -3.77
N PHE A 98 -48.46 -19.45 -2.60
CA PHE A 98 -47.62 -20.53 -2.05
C PHE A 98 -47.74 -21.75 -2.96
N LEU A 99 -46.69 -22.00 -3.73
CA LEU A 99 -46.57 -23.20 -4.57
C LEU A 99 -46.29 -24.40 -3.65
N PRO A 100 -47.10 -25.47 -3.69
CA PRO A 100 -46.84 -26.67 -2.91
C PRO A 100 -45.54 -27.32 -3.38
N ASP A 101 -44.60 -27.47 -2.44
CA ASP A 101 -43.36 -28.26 -2.45
C ASP A 101 -43.04 -29.00 -3.77
N GLN A 102 -42.56 -28.27 -4.76
CA GLN A 102 -41.54 -28.83 -5.63
C GLN A 102 -40.21 -28.51 -4.97
N ASP A 103 -39.50 -29.53 -4.49
CA ASP A 103 -38.15 -29.39 -3.98
C ASP A 103 -37.31 -28.59 -5.00
N PRO A 104 -36.97 -27.32 -4.72
CA PRO A 104 -36.23 -26.48 -5.66
C PRO A 104 -34.78 -26.98 -5.83
N SER A 105 -34.40 -27.97 -5.01
CA SER A 105 -33.06 -28.58 -4.95
C SER A 105 -32.76 -29.56 -6.09
N ALA A 106 -33.74 -30.05 -6.85
CA ALA A 106 -33.48 -31.17 -7.76
C ALA A 106 -32.97 -30.77 -9.15
N THR A 107 -33.34 -29.61 -9.71
CA THR A 107 -32.92 -29.22 -11.09
C THR A 107 -32.79 -27.72 -11.37
N ALA A 108 -33.05 -26.83 -10.41
CA ALA A 108 -32.89 -25.39 -10.62
C ALA A 108 -31.44 -24.97 -10.33
N THR A 109 -30.52 -25.23 -11.27
CA THR A 109 -29.17 -24.65 -11.21
C THR A 109 -29.30 -23.14 -11.16
N ASP A 110 -28.85 -22.53 -10.07
CA ASP A 110 -28.92 -21.09 -9.86
C ASP A 110 -28.32 -20.34 -11.07
N PRO A 111 -29.10 -19.52 -11.79
CA PRO A 111 -28.60 -18.74 -12.92
C PRO A 111 -27.54 -17.71 -12.51
N LEU A 112 -27.45 -17.39 -11.21
CA LEU A 112 -26.50 -16.46 -10.60
C LEU A 112 -25.53 -17.17 -9.64
N ASN A 113 -25.14 -18.40 -9.99
CA ASN A 113 -24.08 -19.16 -9.33
C ASN A 113 -22.79 -18.33 -9.11
N GLU A 114 -22.15 -18.51 -7.96
CA GLU A 114 -20.86 -17.92 -7.58
C GLU A 114 -19.76 -18.03 -8.67
N ALA A 115 -19.78 -19.10 -9.48
CA ALA A 115 -18.89 -19.32 -10.63
C ALA A 115 -18.90 -18.15 -11.62
N THR A 116 -20.07 -17.56 -11.86
CA THR A 116 -20.23 -16.40 -12.76
C THR A 116 -19.51 -15.17 -12.19
N TYR A 117 -19.53 -15.00 -10.86
CA TYR A 117 -18.88 -13.89 -10.18
C TYR A 117 -17.38 -14.10 -9.98
N PHE A 118 -16.91 -15.33 -9.75
CA PHE A 118 -15.48 -15.60 -9.53
C PHE A 118 -14.62 -15.17 -10.72
N CYS A 119 -15.07 -15.34 -11.95
CA CYS A 119 -14.31 -14.95 -13.14
C CYS A 119 -14.00 -13.44 -13.19
N ALA A 120 -15.00 -12.59 -12.90
CA ALA A 120 -14.81 -11.14 -12.86
C ALA A 120 -13.97 -10.70 -11.65
N HIS A 121 -14.16 -11.37 -10.49
CA HIS A 121 -13.47 -11.01 -9.25
C HIS A 121 -12.06 -11.60 -9.14
N ARG A 122 -11.68 -12.58 -9.96
CA ARG A 122 -10.36 -13.25 -9.87
C ARG A 122 -9.19 -12.28 -10.02
N LYS A 123 -9.33 -11.27 -10.88
CA LYS A 123 -8.31 -10.22 -11.05
C LYS A 123 -8.18 -9.37 -9.79
N PHE A 124 -9.31 -8.91 -9.25
CA PHE A 124 -9.34 -8.09 -8.05
C PHE A 124 -8.88 -8.85 -6.80
N GLU A 125 -9.24 -10.12 -6.65
CA GLU A 125 -8.76 -10.98 -5.56
C GLU A 125 -7.23 -11.14 -5.60
N ARG A 126 -6.65 -11.35 -6.80
CA ARG A 126 -5.19 -11.39 -6.97
C ARG A 126 -4.54 -10.05 -6.63
N GLN A 127 -5.10 -8.95 -7.12
CA GLN A 127 -4.61 -7.60 -6.83
C GLN A 127 -4.66 -7.30 -5.33
N GLU A 128 -5.76 -7.65 -4.66
CA GLU A 128 -5.91 -7.48 -3.23
C GLU A 128 -4.89 -8.33 -2.47
N LYS A 129 -4.71 -9.60 -2.85
CA LYS A 129 -3.69 -10.46 -2.27
C LYS A 129 -2.28 -9.90 -2.48
N GLN A 130 -1.99 -9.35 -3.65
CA GLN A 130 -0.74 -8.69 -3.97
C GLN A 130 -0.54 -7.44 -3.09
N LEU A 131 -1.54 -6.57 -2.97
CA LEU A 131 -1.50 -5.37 -2.12
C LEU A 131 -1.26 -5.74 -0.65
N ARG A 132 -1.97 -6.76 -0.15
CA ARG A 132 -1.76 -7.29 1.21
C ARG A 132 -0.34 -7.83 1.40
N ASN A 133 0.26 -8.40 0.37
CA ASN A 133 1.64 -8.91 0.44
C ASN A 133 2.67 -7.79 0.40
N ILE A 134 2.50 -6.81 -0.50
CA ILE A 134 3.34 -5.62 -0.58
C ILE A 134 3.31 -4.86 0.74
N GLU A 135 2.13 -4.63 1.31
CA GLU A 135 1.98 -3.92 2.58
C GLU A 135 2.61 -4.70 3.74
N ARG A 136 2.48 -6.03 3.77
CA ARG A 136 3.17 -6.86 4.77
C ARG A 136 4.69 -6.73 4.64
N ASN A 137 5.22 -6.82 3.43
CA ASN A 137 6.66 -6.70 3.18
C ASN A 137 7.15 -5.29 3.56
N ARG A 138 6.37 -4.25 3.24
CA ARG A 138 6.65 -2.88 3.65
C ARG A 138 6.72 -2.74 5.17
N ALA A 139 5.71 -3.23 5.88
CA ALA A 139 5.68 -3.18 7.35
C ALA A 139 6.84 -3.97 7.98
N GLN A 140 7.25 -5.09 7.39
CA GLN A 140 8.44 -5.85 7.82
C GLN A 140 9.72 -5.06 7.63
N HIS A 141 9.90 -4.46 6.45
CA HIS A 141 11.07 -3.64 6.14
C HIS A 141 11.15 -2.39 7.02
N GLU A 142 10.02 -1.72 7.26
CA GLU A 142 9.92 -0.57 8.16
C GLU A 142 10.28 -0.95 9.60
N GLN A 143 9.78 -2.09 10.09
CA GLN A 143 10.20 -2.60 11.38
C GLN A 143 11.70 -2.86 11.45
N GLN A 144 12.28 -3.52 10.43
CA GLN A 144 13.71 -3.81 10.41
C GLN A 144 14.54 -2.52 10.38
N ILE A 145 14.09 -1.50 9.65
CA ILE A 145 14.71 -0.18 9.66
C ILE A 145 14.68 0.41 11.07
N LEU A 146 13.53 0.41 11.74
CA LEU A 146 13.39 1.01 13.07
C LEU A 146 14.25 0.29 14.12
N GLU A 147 14.34 -1.05 14.05
CA GLU A 147 15.22 -1.85 14.90
C GLU A 147 16.71 -1.52 14.64
N ARG A 148 17.12 -1.46 13.37
CA ARG A 148 18.48 -1.05 12.99
C ARG A 148 18.80 0.37 13.48
N LEU A 149 17.91 1.33 13.26
CA LEU A 149 18.09 2.71 13.71
C LEU A 149 18.20 2.78 15.24
N LEU A 150 17.40 2.00 15.96
CA LEU A 150 17.49 1.94 17.42
C LEU A 150 18.85 1.43 17.88
N ASP A 151 19.38 0.38 17.24
CA ASP A 151 20.69 -0.18 17.56
C ASP A 151 21.83 0.77 17.19
N GLU A 152 21.79 1.38 16.00
CA GLU A 152 22.77 2.38 15.57
C GLU A 152 22.76 3.63 16.49
N LEU A 153 21.57 4.07 16.90
CA LEU A 153 21.41 5.18 17.82
C LEU A 153 21.88 4.80 19.24
N ARG A 154 21.80 3.54 19.66
CA ARG A 154 22.37 3.02 20.92
C ARG A 154 23.87 2.72 20.83
N GLY A 155 24.40 2.59 19.62
CA GLY A 155 25.80 2.31 19.34
C GLY A 155 26.73 3.50 19.56
N HIS A 156 27.94 3.37 19.00
CA HIS A 156 29.01 4.35 19.14
C HIS A 156 28.82 5.58 18.24
N ASP A 157 28.36 5.36 17.00
CA ASP A 157 28.30 6.37 15.92
C ASP A 157 26.93 7.03 15.74
N TRP A 158 26.23 7.27 16.85
CA TRP A 158 24.88 7.83 16.86
C TRP A 158 24.79 9.27 16.29
N LEU A 159 25.89 10.02 16.27
CA LEU A 159 25.95 11.35 15.64
C LEU A 159 25.69 11.28 14.12
N ARG A 160 26.18 10.23 13.46
CA ARG A 160 25.94 10.00 12.04
C ARG A 160 24.48 9.72 11.77
N VAL A 161 23.85 8.89 12.60
CA VAL A 161 22.43 8.54 12.53
C VAL A 161 21.56 9.78 12.75
N MET A 162 21.97 10.68 13.65
CA MET A 162 21.34 11.97 13.87
C MET A 162 21.63 13.02 12.79
N GLY A 163 22.32 12.68 11.70
CA GLY A 163 22.61 13.62 10.62
C GLY A 163 23.58 14.74 11.01
N LEU A 164 24.39 14.52 12.05
CA LEU A 164 25.38 15.44 12.59
C LEU A 164 26.83 14.90 12.45
N PRO A 165 27.28 14.49 11.25
CA PRO A 165 28.58 13.85 11.07
C PRO A 165 29.77 14.79 11.33
N SER A 166 29.58 16.11 11.27
CA SER A 166 30.63 17.11 11.48
C SER A 166 30.80 17.55 12.94
N VAL A 167 29.97 17.04 13.85
CA VAL A 167 29.99 17.44 15.27
C VAL A 167 31.09 16.67 16.00
N HIS A 168 32.01 17.41 16.63
CA HIS A 168 33.13 16.82 17.38
C HIS A 168 32.72 16.34 18.80
N GLU A 169 33.56 15.50 19.42
CA GLU A 169 33.31 14.86 20.72
C GLU A 169 33.00 15.86 21.87
N THR A 170 33.44 17.11 21.75
CA THR A 170 33.17 18.21 22.71
C THR A 170 31.68 18.57 22.77
N GLU A 171 31.04 18.66 21.62
CA GLU A 171 29.61 18.97 21.47
C GLU A 171 28.74 17.74 21.69
N LYS A 172 29.29 16.53 21.56
CA LYS A 172 28.55 15.28 21.77
C LYS A 172 27.80 15.23 23.11
N LYS A 173 28.34 15.88 24.15
CA LYS A 173 27.69 15.97 25.47
C LYS A 173 26.36 16.74 25.43
N THR A 174 26.23 17.78 24.60
CA THR A 174 24.98 18.56 24.48
C THR A 174 23.90 17.79 23.74
N TYR A 175 24.28 16.89 22.84
CA TYR A 175 23.36 16.04 22.08
C TYR A 175 23.01 14.71 22.76
N LYS A 176 23.70 14.30 23.84
CA LYS A 176 23.34 13.11 24.63
C LYS A 176 21.88 13.10 25.11
N PRO A 177 21.34 14.17 25.75
CA PRO A 177 19.94 14.16 26.16
C PRO A 177 18.97 14.06 24.96
N LYS A 178 19.33 14.68 23.83
CA LYS A 178 18.52 14.61 22.59
C LYS A 178 18.50 13.20 22.00
N ARG A 179 19.65 12.53 22.02
CA ARG A 179 19.76 11.11 21.65
C ARG A 179 18.85 10.24 22.52
N GLU A 180 18.83 10.46 23.83
CA GLU A 180 17.96 9.69 24.75
C GLU A 180 16.48 9.85 24.41
N ILE A 181 16.02 11.06 24.10
CA ILE A 181 14.65 11.32 23.64
C ILE A 181 14.35 10.51 22.38
N LEU A 182 15.23 10.56 21.38
CA LEU A 182 15.05 9.81 20.12
C LEU A 182 15.06 8.29 20.34
N VAL A 183 15.93 7.79 21.24
CA VAL A 183 15.94 6.36 21.62
C VAL A 183 14.61 5.98 22.27
N GLN A 184 14.09 6.79 23.20
CA GLN A 184 12.82 6.52 23.86
C GLN A 184 11.68 6.47 22.84
N GLU A 185 11.60 7.45 21.95
CA GLU A 185 10.58 7.53 20.91
C GLU A 185 10.64 6.31 19.96
N LEU A 186 11.84 5.93 19.48
CA LEU A 186 12.03 4.72 18.68
C LEU A 186 11.59 3.45 19.42
N VAL A 187 11.94 3.32 20.71
CA VAL A 187 11.49 2.19 21.54
C VAL A 187 9.97 2.14 21.63
N THR A 188 9.30 3.28 21.81
CA THR A 188 7.83 3.31 21.85
C THR A 188 7.23 2.87 20.51
N LEU A 189 7.82 3.28 19.39
CA LEU A 189 7.34 2.93 18.06
C LEU A 189 7.51 1.44 17.78
N VAL A 190 8.69 0.87 18.08
CA VAL A 190 8.94 -0.57 17.96
C VAL A 190 8.00 -1.37 18.87
N SER A 191 7.77 -0.91 20.11
CA SER A 191 6.85 -1.56 21.04
C SER A 191 5.41 -1.57 20.53
N LYS A 192 4.94 -0.48 19.91
CA LYS A 192 3.62 -0.42 19.26
C LYS A 192 3.51 -1.42 18.10
N LEU A 193 4.55 -1.55 17.27
CA LEU A 193 4.59 -2.53 16.17
C LEU A 193 4.56 -3.97 16.69
N GLN A 194 5.27 -4.27 17.78
CA GLN A 194 5.24 -5.58 18.43
C GLN A 194 3.86 -5.90 19.01
N ALA A 195 3.26 -4.96 19.74
CA ALA A 195 1.90 -5.11 20.26
C ALA A 195 0.89 -5.38 19.15
N TRP A 196 1.02 -4.68 18.01
CA TRP A 196 0.19 -4.93 16.84
C TRP A 196 0.42 -6.32 16.21
N LYS A 197 1.68 -6.77 16.08
CA LYS A 197 1.99 -8.14 15.62
C LYS A 197 1.38 -9.20 16.54
N ASP A 198 1.42 -8.97 17.84
CA ASP A 198 0.84 -9.88 18.84
C ASP A 198 -0.69 -9.88 18.79
N GLU A 199 -1.31 -8.71 18.60
CA GLU A 199 -2.75 -8.55 18.35
C GLU A 199 -3.19 -9.30 17.10
N GLU A 200 -2.46 -9.15 16.00
CA GLU A 200 -2.76 -9.84 14.74
C GLU A 200 -2.63 -11.37 14.91
N ARG A 201 -1.59 -11.82 15.63
CA ARG A 201 -1.39 -13.25 15.96
C ARG A 201 -2.52 -13.78 16.83
N ARG A 202 -2.99 -13.00 17.81
CA ARG A 202 -4.10 -13.37 18.70
C ARG A 202 -5.45 -13.41 17.97
N ARG A 203 -5.72 -12.47 17.06
CA ARG A 203 -6.90 -12.52 16.19
C ARG A 203 -6.88 -13.75 15.27
N LYS A 204 -5.71 -14.10 14.71
CA LYS A 204 -5.54 -15.33 13.92
C LYS A 204 -5.82 -16.60 14.75
N ARG A 205 -5.33 -16.68 15.99
CA ARG A 205 -5.61 -17.82 16.90
C ARG A 205 -7.10 -17.93 17.23
N LYS A 206 -7.77 -16.81 17.56
CA LYS A 206 -9.23 -16.80 17.82
C LYS A 206 -10.04 -17.31 16.62
N ARG A 207 -9.69 -16.90 15.38
CA ARG A 207 -10.35 -17.38 14.15
C ARG A 207 -10.15 -18.88 13.90
N LYS A 208 -8.98 -19.43 14.25
CA LYS A 208 -8.72 -20.87 14.13
C LYS A 208 -9.50 -21.68 15.17
N ILE A 209 -9.54 -21.19 16.42
CA ILE A 209 -10.28 -21.83 17.51
C ILE A 209 -11.80 -21.80 17.27
N GLN A 210 -12.32 -20.77 16.60
CA GLN A 210 -13.75 -20.68 16.23
C GLN A 210 -14.14 -21.44 14.95
N LYS A 211 -13.18 -21.99 14.19
CA LYS A 211 -13.44 -22.83 13.00
C LYS A 211 -12.77 -24.22 13.12
N PRO A 212 -13.10 -25.05 14.14
CA PRO A 212 -12.55 -26.40 14.25
C PRO A 212 -13.20 -27.41 13.28
N ASP A 213 -14.39 -27.16 12.72
CA ASP A 213 -15.20 -28.23 12.08
C ASP A 213 -15.06 -28.41 10.55
N ASP A 214 -14.39 -27.52 9.81
CA ASP A 214 -14.31 -27.59 8.33
C ASP A 214 -12.98 -28.10 7.77
N ALA A 215 -12.01 -28.48 8.62
CA ALA A 215 -10.64 -28.79 8.17
C ALA A 215 -10.44 -30.28 7.77
N ASP A 216 -11.28 -31.20 8.24
CA ASP A 216 -11.08 -32.65 7.98
C ASP A 216 -11.60 -33.08 6.59
N SER A 217 -12.50 -32.31 5.97
CA SER A 217 -13.08 -32.65 4.65
C SER A 217 -12.20 -32.28 3.46
N ARG A 218 -11.13 -31.47 3.64
CA ARG A 218 -10.22 -31.08 2.55
C ARG A 218 -8.94 -31.92 2.45
N SER A 219 -8.63 -32.73 3.46
CA SER A 219 -7.40 -33.54 3.48
C SER A 219 -7.54 -34.90 2.79
N ARG A 220 -8.76 -35.42 2.57
CA ARG A 220 -8.97 -36.78 2.04
C ARG A 220 -9.10 -36.89 0.51
N LYS A 221 -9.02 -35.78 -0.24
CA LYS A 221 -9.16 -35.79 -1.71
C LYS A 221 -7.88 -35.43 -2.47
N ARG A 222 -6.71 -35.70 -1.86
CA ARG A 222 -5.38 -35.46 -2.43
C ARG A 222 -4.49 -36.70 -2.53
N SER A 223 -5.03 -37.90 -2.33
CA SER A 223 -4.28 -39.16 -2.40
C SER A 223 -4.96 -40.19 -3.30
N HIS A 224 -5.14 -39.87 -4.58
CA HIS A 224 -5.26 -40.87 -5.63
C HIS A 224 -5.07 -40.22 -6.99
N LEU A 225 -4.31 -40.89 -7.88
CA LEU A 225 -3.85 -40.49 -9.21
C LEU A 225 -2.44 -39.85 -9.26
N ASP A 226 -1.46 -40.61 -8.78
CA ASP A 226 -0.16 -40.69 -9.47
C ASP A 226 -0.01 -42.15 -9.90
N ASP A 227 -0.28 -42.44 -11.18
CA ASP A 227 0.29 -43.58 -11.89
C ASP A 227 0.39 -43.27 -13.39
N ASP A 228 1.63 -43.32 -13.85
CA ASP A 228 2.13 -43.60 -15.20
C ASP A 228 1.55 -42.88 -16.44
N SER A 229 2.33 -41.94 -17.00
CA SER A 229 2.68 -41.94 -18.44
C SER A 229 3.71 -40.85 -18.78
N SER A 230 4.81 -41.28 -19.35
CA SER A 230 5.89 -40.49 -19.96
C SER A 230 5.46 -39.76 -21.26
N PRO A 231 6.31 -38.87 -21.84
CA PRO A 231 5.87 -37.61 -22.45
C PRO A 231 5.54 -37.72 -23.95
N ALA A 232 4.50 -36.99 -24.39
CA ALA A 232 4.26 -36.71 -25.82
C ALA A 232 3.84 -35.24 -26.02
N PRO A 233 4.32 -34.56 -27.07
CA PRO A 233 4.10 -33.14 -27.31
C PRO A 233 2.77 -32.94 -28.02
N GLY A 234 1.80 -32.36 -27.33
CA GLY A 234 0.48 -32.09 -27.90
C GLY A 234 -0.23 -31.00 -27.13
N ALA A 235 -0.17 -29.78 -27.66
CA ALA A 235 -0.80 -28.60 -27.10
C ALA A 235 -2.33 -28.79 -26.97
N LEU A 236 -2.82 -28.92 -25.74
CA LEU A 236 -4.23 -28.70 -25.44
C LEU A 236 -4.45 -27.21 -25.19
N GLN A 237 -5.05 -26.59 -26.21
CA GLN A 237 -5.57 -25.24 -26.21
C GLN A 237 -6.58 -25.10 -25.06
N SER A 238 -6.12 -24.55 -23.93
CA SER A 238 -7.02 -23.95 -22.95
C SER A 238 -7.71 -22.79 -23.66
N THR A 239 -9.03 -22.89 -23.80
CA THR A 239 -9.89 -21.93 -24.51
C THR A 239 -9.53 -20.52 -24.07
N SER A 240 -8.77 -19.87 -24.94
CA SER A 240 -8.25 -18.53 -24.74
C SER A 240 -9.42 -17.59 -24.92
N ASN A 241 -9.83 -16.93 -23.84
CA ASN A 241 -10.82 -15.86 -23.93
C ASN A 241 -10.18 -14.73 -24.76
N PRO A 242 -10.70 -14.39 -25.95
CA PRO A 242 -10.00 -13.54 -26.93
C PRO A 242 -9.84 -12.07 -26.52
N ASN A 243 -10.35 -11.67 -25.35
CA ASN A 243 -10.31 -10.29 -24.86
C ASN A 243 -9.41 -10.10 -23.62
N ASP A 244 -8.60 -11.11 -23.24
CA ASP A 244 -7.63 -10.97 -22.15
C ASP A 244 -6.33 -10.31 -22.64
N VAL A 245 -6.33 -8.97 -22.61
CA VAL A 245 -5.17 -8.12 -22.93
C VAL A 245 -3.93 -8.51 -22.11
N GLY A 246 -4.10 -8.92 -20.85
CA GLY A 246 -2.98 -9.31 -19.99
C GLY A 246 -2.33 -10.64 -20.39
N ALA A 247 -3.10 -11.57 -20.95
CA ALA A 247 -2.54 -12.79 -21.54
C ALA A 247 -1.73 -12.50 -22.80
N TRP A 248 -2.14 -11.49 -23.59
CA TRP A 248 -1.39 -11.00 -24.75
C TRP A 248 -0.08 -10.30 -24.33
N GLU A 249 -0.16 -9.40 -23.35
CA GLU A 249 1.03 -8.72 -22.79
C GLU A 249 2.05 -9.70 -22.22
N ALA A 250 1.60 -10.71 -21.46
CA ALA A 250 2.48 -11.75 -20.91
C ALA A 250 3.13 -12.59 -22.01
N ARG A 251 2.38 -12.95 -23.06
CA ARG A 251 2.91 -13.68 -24.22
C ARG A 251 3.95 -12.85 -24.96
N GLN A 252 3.69 -11.55 -25.15
CA GLN A 252 4.63 -10.63 -25.79
C GLN A 252 5.92 -10.49 -24.99
N LEU A 253 5.84 -10.28 -23.67
CA LEU A 253 7.02 -10.21 -22.79
C LEU A 253 7.87 -11.50 -22.87
N HIS A 254 7.21 -12.66 -22.85
CA HIS A 254 7.90 -13.95 -23.02
C HIS A 254 8.55 -14.09 -24.40
N GLN A 255 7.92 -13.57 -25.46
CA GLN A 255 8.46 -13.58 -26.81
C GLN A 255 9.67 -12.64 -26.95
N GLU A 256 9.63 -11.48 -26.32
CA GLU A 256 10.74 -10.52 -26.27
C GLU A 256 11.94 -11.08 -25.47
N ALA A 257 11.69 -11.74 -24.33
CA ALA A 257 12.73 -12.41 -23.55
C ALA A 257 13.40 -13.58 -24.31
N ARG A 258 12.62 -14.35 -25.08
CA ARG A 258 13.16 -15.44 -25.91
C ARG A 258 13.97 -14.92 -27.10
N SER A 259 13.51 -13.83 -27.71
CA SER A 259 14.20 -13.19 -28.84
C SER A 259 15.54 -12.56 -28.43
N THR A 260 15.62 -12.01 -27.22
CA THR A 260 16.86 -11.46 -26.66
C THR A 260 17.83 -12.54 -26.18
N GLY A 261 17.33 -13.67 -25.66
CA GLY A 261 18.15 -14.81 -25.26
C GLY A 261 18.78 -15.59 -26.42
N ALA A 262 18.08 -15.72 -27.55
CA ALA A 262 18.57 -16.46 -28.72
C ALA A 262 19.77 -15.80 -29.42
N ALA A 263 19.92 -14.47 -29.31
CA ALA A 263 21.02 -13.73 -29.93
C ALA A 263 22.40 -13.99 -29.28
N LYS A 264 22.44 -14.51 -28.04
CA LYS A 264 23.71 -14.78 -27.30
C LYS A 264 24.27 -16.18 -27.51
N SER A 265 23.50 -17.13 -28.06
CA SER A 265 23.94 -18.52 -28.24
C SER A 265 24.69 -18.78 -29.55
N LYS A 266 24.68 -17.85 -30.52
CA LYS A 266 25.21 -18.10 -31.88
C LYS A 266 26.63 -17.58 -32.14
N LYS A 267 27.36 -17.10 -31.11
CA LYS A 267 28.71 -16.53 -31.27
C LYS A 267 29.78 -17.18 -30.37
N ARG A 268 29.57 -18.45 -30.02
CA ARG A 268 30.56 -19.28 -29.31
C ARG A 268 30.59 -20.70 -29.90
N GLN A 269 30.83 -20.80 -31.20
CA GLN A 269 31.41 -21.97 -31.87
C GLN A 269 31.67 -21.54 -33.32
N VAL A 270 32.93 -21.21 -33.60
CA VAL A 270 33.72 -21.55 -34.80
C VAL A 270 35.09 -20.90 -34.56
N ASP A 271 36.11 -21.71 -34.82
CA ASP A 271 37.55 -21.42 -34.82
C ASP A 271 37.97 -20.16 -35.58
#